data_AF-A0A8S3V3X1-F1
#
_entry.id   AF-A0A8S3V3X1-F1
#
_cell.length_a   1.000
_cell.length_b   1.000
_cell.length_c   1.000
_cell.angle_alpha   90.00
_cell.angle_beta   90.00
_cell.angle_gamma   90.00
#
_symmetry.space_group_name_H-M   'P 1'
#
loop_
_entity.id
_entity.type
_entity.pdbx_description
1 polymer ?
#
loop_
_entity_poly.entity_id
_entity_poly.type
_entity_poly.pdbx_seq_one_letter_code
_entity_poly.pdbx_strand_id
1 'polypeptide(L)'
;MACENSIVNLACPDKTSIRVVTASYGRDDYITCPHLHIRTDDCSAANSLTIVQSQCDGQQLCNVRASNSIFGDPCVNTYKYLKVKYICEKNKGPSPPNKPSSQLNVCEGQRGNIQCPGNKYIKINGATYGRTDRTTCPDPRIKTTECSTDKPLSMIRDQCQGQQECTVTSSNTLYGDPCVNTYKYLTVNFDCTDDRSTLCIPSPPRESAD
;
A
#
# COMPACT_ATOMS: atom_id res chain seq x y z
N MET A 1 23.64 5.99 2.21
CA MET A 1 23.91 7.40 2.55
C MET A 1 24.75 8.01 1.43
N ALA A 2 24.57 9.29 1.12
CA ALA A 2 25.41 10.03 0.18
C ALA A 2 25.52 11.51 0.59
N CYS A 3 26.71 12.10 0.48
CA CYS A 3 26.91 13.53 0.71
C CYS A 3 26.25 14.36 -0.40
N GLU A 4 26.02 15.66 -0.14
CA GLU A 4 25.48 16.58 -1.14
C GLU A 4 26.29 16.51 -2.46
N ASN A 5 25.57 16.51 -3.58
CA ASN A 5 26.04 16.29 -4.95
C ASN A 5 26.51 14.87 -5.31
N SER A 6 26.51 13.94 -4.36
CA SER A 6 26.78 12.52 -4.61
C SER A 6 25.48 11.72 -4.83
N ILE A 7 25.63 10.51 -5.37
CA ILE A 7 24.53 9.57 -5.62
C ILE A 7 24.52 8.51 -4.52
N VAL A 8 23.34 8.21 -3.96
CA VAL A 8 23.13 7.00 -3.16
C VAL A 8 22.63 5.90 -4.09
N ASN A 9 23.29 4.74 -4.05
CA ASN A 9 22.89 3.56 -4.78
C ASN A 9 22.24 2.57 -3.80
N LEU A 10 20.98 2.20 -4.05
CA LEU A 10 20.23 1.20 -3.30
C LEU A 10 20.13 -0.05 -4.16
N ALA A 11 20.33 -1.21 -3.56
CA ALA A 11 20.29 -2.48 -4.26
C ALA A 11 19.73 -3.58 -3.37
N CYS A 12 18.84 -4.38 -3.95
CA CYS A 12 18.26 -5.54 -3.31
C CYS A 12 18.67 -6.83 -4.03
N PRO A 13 18.82 -7.96 -3.31
CA PRO A 13 19.09 -9.27 -3.91
C PRO A 13 18.04 -9.67 -4.95
N ASP A 14 18.39 -10.63 -5.80
CA ASP A 14 17.49 -11.15 -6.81
C ASP A 14 16.13 -11.56 -6.24
N LYS A 15 15.07 -11.25 -6.99
CA LYS A 15 13.67 -11.52 -6.64
C LYS A 15 13.18 -10.77 -5.39
N THR A 16 13.86 -9.70 -4.98
CA THR A 16 13.39 -8.77 -3.96
C THR A 16 13.36 -7.34 -4.51
N SER A 17 12.61 -6.45 -3.86
CA SER A 17 12.50 -5.03 -4.23
C SER A 17 12.69 -4.15 -3.02
N ILE A 18 13.16 -2.93 -3.30
CA ILE A 18 13.36 -1.88 -2.32
C ILE A 18 11.99 -1.44 -1.80
N ARG A 19 11.86 -1.41 -0.48
CA ARG A 19 10.85 -0.62 0.23
C ARG A 19 11.56 0.37 1.14
N VAL A 20 11.41 1.65 0.84
CA VAL A 20 11.99 2.74 1.61
C VAL A 20 11.21 2.91 2.92
N VAL A 21 11.93 2.86 4.04
CA VAL A 21 11.37 2.99 5.39
C VAL A 21 11.49 4.42 5.88
N THR A 22 12.66 5.03 5.72
CA THR A 22 12.90 6.44 6.04
C THR A 22 13.87 7.06 5.04
N ALA A 23 13.74 8.35 4.79
CA ALA A 23 14.76 9.13 4.11
C ALA A 23 14.81 10.56 4.66
N SER A 24 16.01 11.13 4.72
CA SER A 24 16.25 12.51 5.17
C SER A 24 17.41 13.10 4.37
N TYR A 25 17.11 14.17 3.62
CA TYR A 25 18.09 15.06 3.02
C TYR A 25 18.24 16.29 3.92
N GLY A 26 19.46 16.53 4.39
CA GLY A 26 19.72 17.58 5.36
C GLY A 26 21.00 17.30 6.13
N ARG A 27 21.00 17.56 7.44
CA ARG A 27 22.09 17.22 8.34
C ARG A 27 21.55 17.03 9.74
N ASP A 28 22.02 15.99 10.41
CA ASP A 28 21.70 15.65 11.79
C ASP A 28 22.92 15.37 12.68
N ASP A 29 24.14 15.55 12.16
CA ASP A 29 25.39 15.50 12.91
C ASP A 29 26.56 16.22 12.19
N TYR A 30 27.64 16.52 12.92
CA TYR A 30 28.84 17.23 12.42
C TYR A 30 29.90 16.32 11.78
N ILE A 31 29.81 15.01 11.95
CA ILE A 31 30.88 14.05 11.60
C ILE A 31 30.63 13.47 10.21
N THR A 32 29.38 13.21 9.89
CA THR A 32 28.93 12.67 8.61
C THR A 32 29.11 13.72 7.51
N CYS A 33 29.81 13.33 6.43
CA CYS A 33 30.15 14.22 5.32
C CYS A 33 30.76 15.55 5.82
N PRO A 34 31.97 15.48 6.42
CA PRO A 34 32.61 16.64 7.03
C PRO A 34 32.92 17.70 5.97
N HIS A 35 32.64 18.96 6.29
CA HIS A 35 32.80 20.08 5.36
C HIS A 35 33.04 21.39 6.12
N LEU A 36 33.67 22.38 5.47
CA LEU A 36 33.94 23.71 6.04
C LEU A 36 32.69 24.57 6.26
N HIS A 37 31.53 24.12 5.77
CA HIS A 37 30.28 24.88 5.76
C HIS A 37 29.18 24.08 6.44
N ILE A 38 29.19 24.10 7.76
CA ILE A 38 28.16 23.48 8.60
C ILE A 38 27.73 24.54 9.61
N ARG A 39 26.54 25.11 9.44
CA ARG A 39 25.97 26.10 10.38
C ARG A 39 24.98 25.49 11.37
N THR A 40 24.46 24.31 11.05
CA THR A 40 23.48 23.60 11.86
C THR A 40 23.53 22.11 11.53
N ASP A 41 23.23 21.28 12.51
CA ASP A 41 23.01 19.84 12.44
C ASP A 41 21.58 19.48 12.87
N ASP A 42 20.62 20.41 12.79
CA ASP A 42 19.20 20.13 12.95
C ASP A 42 18.46 20.58 11.68
N CYS A 43 18.61 19.78 10.63
CA CYS A 43 18.15 20.13 9.31
C CYS A 43 17.62 18.91 8.57
N SER A 44 16.38 18.98 8.08
CA SER A 44 15.83 17.95 7.20
C SER A 44 14.77 18.52 6.26
N ALA A 45 14.76 18.04 5.02
CA ALA A 45 13.70 18.35 4.06
C ALA A 45 12.49 17.41 4.30
N ALA A 46 11.32 17.97 4.57
CA ALA A 46 10.11 17.21 4.92
C ALA A 46 9.62 16.25 3.82
N ASN A 47 9.92 16.57 2.55
CA ASN A 47 9.57 15.77 1.37
C ASN A 47 10.56 14.63 1.07
N SER A 48 11.64 14.48 1.85
CA SER A 48 12.71 13.51 1.58
C SER A 48 12.19 12.08 1.42
N LEU A 49 11.32 11.64 2.35
CA LEU A 49 10.77 10.30 2.34
C LEU A 49 9.93 10.05 1.08
N THR A 50 8.98 10.92 0.78
CA THR A 50 8.06 10.77 -0.36
C THR A 50 8.81 10.76 -1.69
N ILE A 51 9.84 11.60 -1.85
CA ILE A 51 10.65 11.63 -3.07
C ILE A 51 11.41 10.32 -3.24
N VAL A 52 12.10 9.84 -2.20
CA VAL A 52 12.89 8.60 -2.31
C VAL A 52 11.98 7.38 -2.49
N GLN A 53 10.82 7.34 -1.84
CA GLN A 53 9.80 6.31 -2.07
C GLN A 53 9.33 6.31 -3.53
N SER A 54 8.95 7.47 -4.07
CA SER A 54 8.48 7.58 -5.46
C SER A 54 9.52 7.14 -6.49
N GLN A 55 10.81 7.32 -6.20
CA GLN A 55 11.90 6.96 -7.10
C GLN A 55 12.37 5.52 -6.95
N CYS A 56 12.26 4.92 -5.76
CA CYS A 56 12.93 3.66 -5.45
C CYS A 56 12.02 2.49 -5.09
N ASP A 57 10.80 2.74 -4.58
CA ASP A 57 9.93 1.66 -4.15
C ASP A 57 9.59 0.71 -5.32
N GLY A 58 9.66 -0.59 -5.06
CA GLY A 58 9.39 -1.63 -6.05
C GLY A 58 10.53 -1.90 -7.04
N GLN A 59 11.61 -1.13 -7.02
CA GLN A 59 12.78 -1.37 -7.86
C GLN A 59 13.78 -2.31 -7.18
N GLN A 60 14.52 -3.09 -7.98
CA GLN A 60 15.64 -3.88 -7.46
C GLN A 60 16.89 -3.02 -7.25
N LEU A 61 17.09 -2.03 -8.11
CA LEU A 61 18.20 -1.09 -8.10
C LEU A 61 17.62 0.33 -8.20
N CYS A 62 18.08 1.26 -7.36
CA CYS A 62 17.66 2.66 -7.42
C CYS A 62 18.83 3.59 -7.12
N ASN A 63 18.95 4.67 -7.88
CA ASN A 63 20.00 5.67 -7.73
C ASN A 63 19.36 7.04 -7.48
N VAL A 64 19.68 7.67 -6.35
CA VAL A 64 19.13 8.99 -5.98
C VAL A 64 20.25 9.99 -5.76
N ARG A 65 20.18 11.14 -6.43
CA ARG A 65 21.17 12.21 -6.26
C ARG A 65 20.82 13.08 -5.07
N ALA A 66 21.71 13.18 -4.08
CA ALA A 66 21.54 14.02 -2.90
C ALA A 66 21.76 15.51 -3.27
N SER A 67 20.72 16.21 -3.71
CA SER A 67 20.87 17.58 -4.26
C SER A 67 19.66 18.47 -4.02
N ASN A 68 19.90 19.77 -3.94
CA ASN A 68 18.87 20.80 -3.76
C ASN A 68 17.86 20.83 -4.92
N SER A 69 18.26 20.42 -6.13
CA SER A 69 17.34 20.32 -7.27
C SER A 69 16.29 19.22 -7.11
N ILE A 70 16.58 18.19 -6.30
CA ILE A 70 15.64 17.09 -6.05
C ILE A 70 14.82 17.37 -4.78
N PHE A 71 15.48 17.77 -3.69
CA PHE A 71 14.84 17.85 -2.37
C PHE A 71 14.47 19.27 -1.94
N GLY A 72 14.95 20.31 -2.64
CA GLY A 72 15.02 21.67 -2.12
C GLY A 72 16.22 21.85 -1.19
N ASP A 73 16.46 23.09 -0.75
CA ASP A 73 17.49 23.40 0.25
C ASP A 73 16.87 23.64 1.63
N PRO A 74 16.86 22.64 2.53
CA PRO A 74 16.26 22.78 3.87
C PRO A 74 17.08 23.64 4.83
N CYS A 75 18.37 23.88 4.55
CA CYS A 75 19.25 24.68 5.40
C CYS A 75 20.39 25.29 4.58
N VAL A 76 20.14 26.49 4.06
CA VAL A 76 21.09 27.23 3.23
C VAL A 76 22.42 27.45 3.97
N ASN A 77 23.54 27.26 3.26
CA ASN A 77 24.92 27.34 3.78
C ASN A 77 25.34 26.21 4.75
N THR A 78 24.51 25.18 4.92
CA THR A 78 24.92 23.91 5.54
C THR A 78 25.07 22.87 4.44
N TYR A 79 26.24 22.22 4.40
CA TYR A 79 26.51 21.10 3.51
C TYR A 79 25.68 19.90 3.97
N LYS A 80 24.89 19.29 3.09
CA LYS A 80 23.91 18.26 3.46
C LYS A 80 24.36 16.86 3.09
N TYR A 81 23.58 15.88 3.47
CA TYR A 81 23.66 14.50 3.02
C TYR A 81 22.27 13.86 3.00
N LEU A 82 22.11 12.85 2.16
CA LEU A 82 20.93 12.00 2.10
C LEU A 82 21.18 10.71 2.88
N LYS A 83 20.40 10.48 3.93
CA LYS A 83 20.27 9.18 4.60
C LYS A 83 19.01 8.49 4.11
N VAL A 84 19.14 7.22 3.76
CA VAL A 84 18.03 6.36 3.34
C VAL A 84 18.12 5.07 4.11
N LYS A 85 17.04 4.67 4.78
CA LYS A 85 16.84 3.34 5.34
C LYS A 85 15.80 2.64 4.50
N TYR A 86 16.12 1.45 4.02
CA TYR A 86 15.22 0.63 3.22
C TYR A 86 15.33 -0.82 3.67
N ILE A 87 14.34 -1.60 3.30
CA ILE A 87 14.39 -3.06 3.39
C ILE A 87 14.17 -3.66 2.01
N CYS A 88 14.62 -4.91 1.86
CA CYS A 88 14.32 -5.69 0.68
C CYS A 88 13.16 -6.62 1.00
N GLU A 89 12.02 -6.38 0.35
CA GLU A 89 10.88 -7.27 0.47
C GLU A 89 10.93 -8.29 -0.67
N LYS A 90 10.60 -9.56 -0.37
CA LYS A 90 10.38 -10.54 -1.44
C LYS A 90 9.39 -9.93 -2.41
N ASN A 91 9.78 -9.90 -3.69
CA ASN A 91 8.82 -9.62 -4.73
C ASN A 91 7.74 -10.69 -4.56
N LYS A 92 6.57 -10.32 -4.03
CA LYS A 92 5.34 -10.89 -4.56
C LYS A 92 5.49 -10.58 -6.04
N GLY A 93 5.89 -11.57 -6.85
CA GLY A 93 6.45 -11.38 -8.19
C GLY A 93 5.66 -10.34 -8.98
N PRO A 94 6.26 -9.65 -9.96
CA PRO A 94 5.66 -8.49 -10.61
C PRO A 94 4.16 -8.72 -10.78
N SER A 95 3.34 -8.02 -9.99
CA SER A 95 1.96 -7.88 -10.36
C SER A 95 2.03 -7.26 -11.76
N PRO A 96 1.44 -7.90 -12.78
CA PRO A 96 1.59 -7.43 -14.15
C PRO A 96 1.30 -5.92 -14.18
N PRO A 97 2.13 -5.10 -14.84
CA PRO A 97 1.77 -3.71 -15.08
C PRO A 97 0.50 -3.78 -15.94
N ASN A 98 -0.66 -3.46 -15.35
CA ASN A 98 -2.03 -3.76 -15.83
C ASN A 98 -2.64 -5.13 -15.44
N LYS A 99 -2.40 -5.66 -14.23
CA LYS A 99 -3.44 -6.46 -13.59
C LYS A 99 -4.30 -5.49 -12.77
N PRO A 100 -5.50 -5.11 -13.22
CA PRO A 100 -6.40 -4.38 -12.34
C PRO A 100 -6.62 -5.30 -11.14
N SER A 101 -6.18 -4.88 -9.95
CA SER A 101 -6.79 -5.36 -8.73
C SER A 101 -8.24 -4.94 -8.87
N SER A 102 -9.10 -5.90 -9.23
CA SER A 102 -10.49 -5.61 -9.47
C SER A 102 -11.07 -5.10 -8.16
N GLN A 103 -11.57 -3.87 -8.19
CA GLN A 103 -12.17 -3.22 -7.04
C GLN A 103 -13.68 -3.13 -7.29
N LEU A 104 -14.45 -3.68 -6.37
CA LEU A 104 -15.91 -3.57 -6.37
C LEU A 104 -16.34 -2.65 -5.22
N ASN A 105 -17.07 -1.58 -5.55
CA ASN A 105 -17.69 -0.68 -4.57
C ASN A 105 -19.19 -0.94 -4.53
N VAL A 106 -19.77 -1.17 -3.34
CA VAL A 106 -21.19 -1.47 -3.13
C VAL A 106 -21.76 -0.53 -2.08
N CYS A 107 -22.73 0.30 -2.46
CA CYS A 107 -23.31 1.29 -1.55
C CYS A 107 -24.08 0.62 -0.40
N GLU A 108 -24.15 1.28 0.77
CA GLU A 108 -24.84 0.77 1.95
C GLU A 108 -26.29 0.37 1.64
N GLY A 109 -26.65 -0.86 2.03
CA GLY A 109 -27.94 -1.50 1.74
C GLY A 109 -27.99 -2.28 0.43
N GLN A 110 -26.98 -2.18 -0.43
CA GLN A 110 -26.95 -2.87 -1.73
C GLN A 110 -26.15 -4.17 -1.70
N ARG A 111 -26.32 -4.96 -2.76
CA ARG A 111 -25.54 -6.16 -3.06
C ARG A 111 -24.69 -5.93 -4.30
N GLY A 112 -23.50 -6.51 -4.31
CA GLY A 112 -22.61 -6.50 -5.47
C GLY A 112 -22.19 -7.93 -5.81
N ASN A 113 -21.95 -8.18 -7.09
CA ASN A 113 -21.54 -9.50 -7.57
C ASN A 113 -20.08 -9.46 -8.03
N ILE A 114 -19.30 -10.43 -7.58
CA ILE A 114 -17.92 -10.67 -8.00
C ILE A 114 -17.95 -11.90 -8.90
N GLN A 115 -17.48 -11.78 -10.13
CA GLN A 115 -17.39 -12.88 -11.07
C GLN A 115 -16.00 -12.91 -11.72
N CYS A 116 -15.42 -14.10 -11.81
CA CYS A 116 -14.16 -14.32 -12.50
C CYS A 116 -14.39 -14.96 -13.88
N PRO A 117 -13.73 -14.46 -14.94
CA PRO A 117 -13.89 -15.03 -16.28
C PRO A 117 -13.22 -16.40 -16.40
N GLY A 118 -13.85 -17.31 -17.14
CA GLY A 118 -13.34 -18.66 -17.40
C GLY A 118 -13.33 -19.53 -16.14
N ASN A 119 -12.31 -20.38 -16.02
CA ASN A 119 -12.14 -21.31 -14.89
C ASN A 119 -11.32 -20.72 -13.72
N LYS A 120 -11.28 -19.39 -13.61
CA LYS A 120 -10.55 -18.67 -12.57
C LYS A 120 -11.33 -18.60 -11.26
N TYR A 121 -10.59 -18.48 -10.17
CA TYR A 121 -11.13 -18.39 -8.81
C TYR A 121 -10.91 -17.01 -8.21
N ILE A 122 -11.87 -16.56 -7.42
CA ILE A 122 -11.83 -15.32 -6.66
C ILE A 122 -10.80 -15.44 -5.54
N LYS A 123 -9.89 -14.48 -5.48
CA LYS A 123 -8.92 -14.27 -4.42
C LYS A 123 -9.16 -12.90 -3.79
N ILE A 124 -9.66 -12.88 -2.57
CA ILE A 124 -9.95 -11.65 -1.82
C ILE A 124 -8.65 -11.13 -1.18
N ASN A 125 -8.21 -9.97 -1.65
CA ASN A 125 -7.01 -9.29 -1.19
C ASN A 125 -7.30 -8.31 -0.03
N GLY A 126 -8.47 -7.68 -0.05
CA GLY A 126 -8.89 -6.74 1.00
C GLY A 126 -10.38 -6.43 0.91
N ALA A 127 -10.97 -6.03 2.04
CA ALA A 127 -12.33 -5.51 2.06
C ALA A 127 -12.47 -4.50 3.20
N THR A 128 -13.12 -3.37 2.93
CA THR A 128 -13.37 -2.32 3.93
C THR A 128 -14.81 -1.83 3.82
N TYR A 129 -15.39 -1.45 4.96
CA TYR A 129 -16.71 -0.85 5.02
C TYR A 129 -16.64 0.51 5.70
N GLY A 130 -17.24 1.53 5.12
CA GLY A 130 -17.17 2.89 5.64
C GLY A 130 -17.32 3.94 4.54
N ARG A 131 -16.58 5.03 4.65
CA ARG A 131 -16.46 6.09 3.66
C ARG A 131 -15.07 6.72 3.69
N THR A 132 -14.39 6.67 2.56
CA THR A 132 -13.05 7.25 2.35
C THR A 132 -13.04 8.42 1.37
N ASP A 133 -14.14 8.66 0.65
CA ASP A 133 -14.26 9.76 -0.30
C ASP A 133 -15.71 10.25 -0.48
N ARG A 134 -15.90 11.37 -1.19
CA ARG A 134 -17.22 12.00 -1.41
C ARG A 134 -17.91 11.57 -2.72
N THR A 135 -17.20 10.87 -3.59
CA THR A 135 -17.62 10.57 -4.97
C THR A 135 -18.17 9.16 -5.14
N THR A 136 -17.66 8.20 -4.37
CA THR A 136 -18.16 6.82 -4.32
C THR A 136 -19.47 6.81 -3.55
N CYS A 137 -20.53 6.30 -4.17
CA CYS A 137 -21.89 6.30 -3.62
C CYS A 137 -22.32 7.68 -3.08
N PRO A 138 -22.52 8.69 -3.96
CA PRO A 138 -22.88 10.04 -3.55
C PRO A 138 -24.19 10.08 -2.75
N ASP A 139 -24.21 10.79 -1.63
CA ASP A 139 -25.39 10.92 -0.76
C ASP A 139 -25.32 12.21 0.07
N PRO A 140 -26.45 12.88 0.36
CA PRO A 140 -26.47 14.09 1.19
C PRO A 140 -26.01 13.86 2.64
N ARG A 141 -26.01 12.62 3.13
CA ARG A 141 -25.62 12.25 4.50
C ARG A 141 -24.11 12.07 4.68
N ILE A 142 -23.28 12.52 3.74
CA ILE A 142 -21.81 12.42 3.87
C ILE A 142 -21.29 13.46 4.88
N LYS A 143 -21.06 13.01 6.13
CA LYS A 143 -20.51 13.85 7.21
C LYS A 143 -18.99 13.72 7.37
N THR A 144 -18.40 12.57 7.05
CA THR A 144 -16.95 12.32 7.12
C THR A 144 -16.47 11.44 5.96
N THR A 145 -15.20 11.58 5.61
CA THR A 145 -14.45 10.69 4.69
C THR A 145 -13.30 9.98 5.40
N GLU A 146 -13.23 10.07 6.72
CA GLU A 146 -12.25 9.37 7.55
C GLU A 146 -12.96 8.25 8.32
N CYS A 147 -13.66 7.38 7.59
CA CYS A 147 -14.43 6.29 8.15
C CYS A 147 -14.11 4.98 7.45
N SER A 148 -13.56 4.00 8.17
CA SER A 148 -13.27 2.69 7.58
C SER A 148 -13.11 1.63 8.66
N THR A 149 -13.56 0.42 8.39
CA THR A 149 -13.26 -0.79 9.15
C THR A 149 -12.93 -1.95 8.21
N ASP A 150 -12.01 -2.81 8.63
CA ASP A 150 -11.54 -4.02 7.93
C ASP A 150 -12.28 -5.30 8.35
N LYS A 151 -13.24 -5.21 9.28
CA LYS A 151 -14.11 -6.33 9.70
C LYS A 151 -14.72 -7.16 8.56
N PRO A 152 -15.14 -6.59 7.41
CA PRO A 152 -15.70 -7.39 6.32
C PRO A 152 -14.72 -8.41 5.73
N LEU A 153 -13.41 -8.22 5.90
CA LEU A 153 -12.38 -9.00 5.20
C LEU A 153 -12.43 -10.49 5.47
N SER A 154 -12.53 -10.91 6.73
CA SER A 154 -12.61 -12.33 7.07
C SER A 154 -13.92 -12.94 6.57
N MET A 155 -15.05 -12.27 6.80
CA MET A 155 -16.37 -12.74 6.38
C MET A 155 -16.47 -12.92 4.86
N ILE A 156 -15.96 -11.94 4.09
CA ILE A 156 -15.98 -12.01 2.63
C ILE A 156 -14.98 -13.03 2.10
N ARG A 157 -13.85 -13.26 2.80
CA ARG A 157 -12.95 -14.36 2.47
C ARG A 157 -13.64 -15.71 2.65
N ASP A 158 -14.24 -15.93 3.81
CA ASP A 158 -14.92 -17.19 4.11
C ASP A 158 -16.05 -17.46 3.12
N GLN A 159 -16.73 -16.39 2.68
CA GLN A 159 -17.83 -16.49 1.73
C GLN A 159 -17.37 -16.65 0.27
N CYS A 160 -16.35 -15.93 -0.19
CA CYS A 160 -16.06 -15.78 -1.63
C CYS A 160 -14.74 -16.43 -2.08
N GLN A 161 -13.81 -16.70 -1.18
CA GLN A 161 -12.48 -17.19 -1.54
C GLN A 161 -12.59 -18.54 -2.27
N GLY A 162 -11.98 -18.64 -3.44
CA GLY A 162 -11.99 -19.88 -4.22
C GLY A 162 -13.28 -20.18 -4.97
N GLN A 163 -14.26 -19.29 -4.94
CA GLN A 163 -15.45 -19.38 -5.79
C GLN A 163 -15.20 -18.74 -7.15
N GLN A 164 -15.99 -19.10 -8.17
CA GLN A 164 -15.96 -18.43 -9.47
C GLN A 164 -16.85 -17.18 -9.51
N GLU A 165 -17.90 -17.20 -8.68
CA GLU A 165 -18.88 -16.14 -8.52
C GLU A 165 -19.24 -16.01 -7.03
N CYS A 166 -19.39 -14.79 -6.53
CA CYS A 166 -19.81 -14.53 -5.16
C CYS A 166 -20.56 -13.21 -5.03
N THR A 167 -21.71 -13.21 -4.35
CA THR A 167 -22.47 -12.00 -4.04
C THR A 167 -22.14 -11.48 -2.64
N VAL A 168 -21.64 -10.25 -2.56
CA VAL A 168 -21.36 -9.54 -1.29
C VAL A 168 -22.47 -8.55 -0.97
N THR A 169 -22.71 -8.28 0.32
CA THR A 169 -23.74 -7.36 0.79
C THR A 169 -23.14 -6.26 1.64
N SER A 170 -23.43 -4.99 1.32
CA SER A 170 -22.99 -3.82 2.07
C SER A 170 -23.96 -3.55 3.22
N SER A 171 -23.63 -3.93 4.46
CA SER A 171 -24.59 -3.95 5.58
C SER A 171 -23.98 -3.61 6.95
N ASN A 172 -24.64 -2.70 7.67
CA ASN A 172 -24.33 -2.39 9.08
C ASN A 172 -24.56 -3.59 10.01
N THR A 173 -25.54 -4.45 9.70
CA THR A 173 -25.85 -5.62 10.54
C THR A 173 -24.73 -6.65 10.48
N LEU A 174 -24.05 -6.77 9.33
CA LEU A 174 -22.97 -7.72 9.14
C LEU A 174 -21.63 -7.19 9.67
N TYR A 175 -21.33 -5.91 9.45
CA TYR A 175 -20.00 -5.35 9.68
C TYR A 175 -19.91 -4.40 10.88
N GLY A 176 -21.06 -4.03 11.45
CA GLY A 176 -21.20 -2.90 12.38
C GLY A 176 -21.29 -1.56 11.63
N ASP A 177 -21.62 -0.49 12.36
CA ASP A 177 -21.63 0.88 11.83
C ASP A 177 -20.38 1.65 12.30
N PRO A 178 -19.34 1.79 11.46
CA PRO A 178 -18.11 2.51 11.83
C PRO A 178 -18.28 4.03 11.90
N CYS A 179 -19.33 4.60 11.30
CA CYS A 179 -19.58 6.04 11.33
C CYS A 179 -21.08 6.33 11.22
N VAL A 180 -21.74 6.33 12.38
CA VAL A 180 -23.18 6.57 12.51
C VAL A 180 -23.57 7.89 11.82
N ASN A 181 -24.68 7.84 11.07
CA ASN A 181 -25.21 8.96 10.26
C ASN A 181 -24.37 9.36 9.04
N THR A 182 -23.32 8.60 8.69
CA THR A 182 -22.63 8.74 7.40
C THR A 182 -23.06 7.59 6.50
N TYR A 183 -23.48 7.89 5.27
CA TYR A 183 -23.83 6.86 4.28
C TYR A 183 -22.56 6.15 3.81
N LYS A 184 -22.49 4.82 3.90
CA LYS A 184 -21.25 4.05 3.69
C LYS A 184 -21.27 3.29 2.36
N TYR A 185 -20.15 2.65 2.07
CA TYR A 185 -20.01 1.66 1.01
C TYR A 185 -19.00 0.60 1.43
N LEU A 186 -19.20 -0.60 0.90
CA LEU A 186 -18.27 -1.71 0.97
C LEU A 186 -17.32 -1.61 -0.23
N THR A 187 -16.02 -1.66 0.03
CA THR A 187 -14.98 -1.80 -0.99
C THR A 187 -14.42 -3.20 -0.89
N VAL A 188 -14.38 -3.95 -1.99
CA VAL A 188 -13.75 -5.27 -2.07
C VAL A 188 -12.67 -5.26 -3.13
N ASN A 189 -11.43 -5.55 -2.72
CA ASN A 189 -10.29 -5.71 -3.60
C ASN A 189 -10.05 -7.20 -3.82
N PHE A 190 -10.15 -7.65 -5.07
CA PHE A 190 -10.02 -9.05 -5.43
C PHE A 190 -9.24 -9.26 -6.71
N ASP A 191 -8.80 -10.49 -6.88
CA ASP A 191 -8.12 -11.00 -8.05
C ASP A 191 -8.81 -12.25 -8.57
N CYS A 192 -8.76 -12.48 -9.88
CA CYS A 192 -9.06 -13.77 -10.48
C CYS A 192 -7.76 -14.52 -10.74
N THR A 193 -7.64 -15.73 -10.19
CA THR A 193 -6.44 -16.57 -10.30
C THR A 193 -6.79 -18.00 -10.71
N ASP A 194 -5.96 -18.61 -11.55
CA ASP A 194 -6.04 -20.04 -11.87
C ASP A 194 -5.34 -20.90 -10.80
N ASP A 195 -4.50 -20.28 -9.97
CA ASP A 195 -3.66 -20.97 -8.99
C ASP A 195 -4.35 -21.09 -7.63
N ARG A 196 -4.96 -22.26 -7.39
CA ARG A 196 -5.58 -22.61 -6.10
C ARG A 196 -4.60 -22.65 -4.93
N SER A 197 -3.29 -22.83 -5.16
CA SER A 197 -2.29 -22.84 -4.09
C SER A 197 -2.08 -21.45 -3.46
N THR A 198 -2.49 -20.40 -4.17
CA THR A 198 -2.44 -19.01 -3.69
C THR A 198 -3.67 -18.58 -2.90
N LEU A 199 -4.66 -19.47 -2.79
CA LEU A 199 -5.84 -19.28 -1.98
C LEU A 199 -5.57 -19.95 -0.63
N CYS A 200 -5.51 -19.18 0.45
CA CYS A 200 -5.44 -19.73 1.80
C CYS A 200 -6.80 -20.34 2.18
N ILE A 201 -7.15 -21.47 1.56
CA ILE A 201 -8.33 -22.26 1.89
C ILE A 201 -7.84 -23.35 2.86
N PRO A 202 -8.46 -23.50 4.03
CA PRO A 202 -8.14 -24.62 4.92
C PRO A 202 -8.31 -25.94 4.16
N SER A 203 -7.30 -26.79 4.20
CA SER A 203 -7.35 -28.12 3.59
C SER A 203 -8.55 -28.90 4.14
N PRO A 204 -9.31 -29.63 3.30
CA PRO A 204 -10.39 -30.46 3.78
C PRO A 204 -9.87 -31.45 4.83
N PRO A 205 -10.66 -31.76 5.88
CA PRO A 205 -10.27 -32.80 6.84
C PRO A 205 -10.04 -34.11 6.09
N ARG A 206 -8.95 -34.81 6.40
CA ARG A 206 -8.69 -36.15 5.86
C ARG A 206 -9.88 -37.04 6.23
N GLU A 207 -10.57 -37.56 5.22
CA GLU A 207 -11.42 -38.73 5.42
C GLU A 207 -10.54 -39.88 5.89
N SER A 208 -10.82 -40.39 7.09
CA SER A 208 -10.29 -41.66 7.56
C SER A 208 -10.87 -42.74 6.66
N ALA A 209 -10.01 -43.41 5.88
CA ALA A 209 -10.39 -44.65 5.23
C ALA A 209 -10.62 -45.70 6.33
N ASP A 210 -11.84 -46.25 6.36
CA ASP A 210 -12.19 -47.51 7.04
C ASP A 210 -11.61 -48.68 6.23
#